data_AF-A0A813J9U8-F1
#
_entry.id   AF-A0A813J9U8-F1
#
_cell.length_a   1.000
_cell.length_b   1.000
_cell.length_c   1.000
_cell.angle_alpha   90.00
_cell.angle_beta   90.00
_cell.angle_gamma   90.00
#
_symmetry.space_group_name_H-M   'P 1'
#
loop_
_entity.id
_entity.type
_entity.pdbx_description
1 polymer ?
#
loop_
_entity_poly.entity_id
_entity_poly.type
_entity_poly.pdbx_seq_one_letter_code
_entity_poly.pdbx_strand_id
1 'polypeptide(L)'
;SKRAAQLSFAEVVRNSDARKQAHCYFLRPEAEVSEDRLGFGLVAASELKANTLVLVERRLLEVPEFLTPRSSSEVPFCNMGVPLGILPGALFEMFPSLLAALRVSQNSYAPLLMYGLGSVVNHSCRPNTRWVNWPDGLRALLTREEVAAGEELTISYSGSPGQPAWQRQLDLFWRYGFWCRCSACSAQSVAGSHLRRPGFLDSDALRKQVDSELQASGLQALEAVPLEESYKAQLKNLLPLVYLQTFMVALPILGLLTLAAAAFAT
;
A
#
# COMPACT_ATOMS: atom_id res chain seq x y z
N SER A 1 -9.69 -29.49 -16.67
CA SER A 1 -9.27 -28.08 -16.62
C SER A 1 -8.25 -27.95 -15.50
N LYS A 2 -6.94 -27.95 -15.84
CA LYS A 2 -5.88 -27.79 -14.84
C LYS A 2 -5.83 -26.31 -14.46
N ARG A 3 -6.46 -25.94 -13.35
CA ARG A 3 -6.23 -24.64 -12.70
C ARG A 3 -4.71 -24.60 -12.45
N ALA A 4 -3.98 -23.73 -13.16
CA ALA A 4 -2.56 -23.54 -12.93
C ALA A 4 -2.36 -23.33 -11.43
N ALA A 5 -1.38 -24.01 -10.82
CA ALA A 5 -1.10 -23.86 -9.40
C ALA A 5 -0.91 -22.37 -9.12
N GLN A 6 -1.84 -21.76 -8.39
CA GLN A 6 -1.80 -20.34 -8.05
C GLN A 6 -0.64 -20.16 -7.07
N LEU A 7 0.38 -19.42 -7.49
CA LEU A 7 1.56 -19.13 -6.67
C LEU A 7 1.16 -18.34 -5.42
N SER A 8 1.73 -18.70 -4.28
CA SER A 8 1.59 -17.95 -3.02
C SER A 8 2.33 -16.61 -3.09
N PHE A 9 2.01 -15.70 -2.15
CA PHE A 9 2.64 -14.38 -2.13
C PHE A 9 4.14 -14.46 -2.01
N ALA A 10 4.64 -15.28 -1.07
CA ALA A 10 6.05 -15.51 -0.88
C ALA A 10 6.71 -16.07 -2.16
N GLU A 11 6.02 -16.91 -2.93
CA GLU A 11 6.53 -17.43 -4.20
C GLU A 11 6.56 -16.34 -5.28
N VAL A 12 5.49 -15.55 -5.46
CA VAL A 12 5.50 -14.43 -6.42
C VAL A 12 6.54 -13.40 -6.03
N VAL A 13 6.64 -13.10 -4.74
CA VAL A 13 7.60 -12.19 -4.17
C VAL A 13 9.01 -12.70 -4.33
N ARG A 14 9.31 -14.00 -4.25
CA ARG A 14 10.69 -14.54 -4.33
C ARG A 14 11.10 -14.98 -5.74
N ASN A 15 10.15 -15.25 -6.64
CA ASN A 15 10.41 -15.82 -7.96
C ASN A 15 10.39 -14.74 -9.06
N SER A 16 11.54 -14.49 -9.69
CA SER A 16 11.69 -13.49 -10.76
C SER A 16 10.70 -13.65 -11.91
N ASP A 17 10.42 -14.87 -12.34
CA ASP A 17 9.50 -15.11 -13.46
C ASP A 17 8.03 -14.92 -13.05
N ALA A 18 7.69 -15.25 -11.80
CA ALA A 18 6.38 -14.94 -11.23
C ALA A 18 6.15 -13.44 -11.09
N ARG A 19 7.18 -12.66 -10.72
CA ARG A 19 7.11 -11.18 -10.68
C ARG A 19 6.83 -10.60 -12.07
N LYS A 20 7.50 -11.12 -13.10
CA LYS A 20 7.26 -10.71 -14.50
C LYS A 20 5.84 -11.02 -14.95
N GLN A 21 5.31 -12.20 -14.59
CA GLN A 21 3.92 -12.57 -14.86
C GLN A 21 2.92 -11.65 -14.12
N ALA A 22 3.29 -11.12 -12.95
CA ALA A 22 2.53 -10.11 -12.22
C ALA A 22 2.82 -8.67 -12.68
N HIS A 23 3.46 -8.48 -13.84
CA HIS A 23 3.82 -7.17 -14.39
C HIS A 23 4.66 -6.28 -13.45
N CYS A 24 5.51 -6.92 -12.64
CA CYS A 24 6.43 -6.26 -11.73
C CYS A 24 7.88 -6.59 -12.12
N TYR A 25 8.68 -5.56 -12.34
CA TYR A 25 10.09 -5.69 -12.68
C TYR A 25 10.94 -5.00 -11.63
N PHE A 26 11.70 -5.79 -10.87
CA PHE A 26 12.87 -5.25 -10.21
C PHE A 26 13.92 -4.97 -11.27
N LEU A 27 14.41 -3.75 -11.32
CA LEU A 27 15.47 -3.38 -12.25
C LEU A 27 16.85 -3.67 -11.67
N ARG A 28 16.93 -4.06 -10.40
CA ARG A 28 18.15 -4.13 -9.62
C ARG A 28 18.13 -5.35 -8.68
N PRO A 29 19.10 -6.29 -8.77
CA PRO A 29 19.26 -7.37 -7.79
C PRO A 29 19.56 -6.86 -6.37
N GLU A 30 19.95 -5.59 -6.25
CA GLU A 30 20.31 -4.91 -5.00
C GLU A 30 19.11 -4.57 -4.11
N ALA A 31 17.88 -4.89 -4.51
CA ALA A 31 16.69 -4.80 -3.66
C ALA A 31 16.01 -6.16 -3.55
N GLU A 32 15.75 -6.56 -2.32
CA GLU A 32 15.15 -7.85 -1.98
C GLU A 32 13.91 -7.66 -1.13
N VAL A 33 13.06 -8.68 -1.10
CA VAL A 33 11.90 -8.67 -0.22
C VAL A 33 12.24 -9.46 1.02
N SER A 34 12.17 -8.79 2.16
CA SER A 34 12.29 -9.38 3.48
C SER A 34 10.91 -9.77 4.01
N GLU A 35 10.87 -10.82 4.83
CA GLU A 35 9.68 -11.26 5.56
C GLU A 35 10.03 -11.32 7.04
N ASP A 36 9.24 -10.65 7.87
CA ASP A 36 9.37 -10.67 9.31
C ASP A 36 8.02 -10.95 9.99
N ARG A 37 7.91 -10.77 11.31
CA ARG A 37 6.67 -11.00 12.04
C ARG A 37 5.56 -10.00 11.71
N LEU A 38 5.88 -8.86 11.11
CA LEU A 38 4.97 -7.77 10.78
C LEU A 38 4.52 -7.83 9.32
N GLY A 39 5.14 -8.68 8.51
CA GLY A 39 4.74 -8.98 7.14
C GLY A 39 5.93 -8.93 6.19
N PHE A 40 5.72 -8.34 5.02
CA PHE A 40 6.76 -8.19 4.00
C PHE A 40 7.24 -6.75 3.94
N GLY A 41 8.50 -6.56 3.57
CA GLY A 41 9.13 -5.26 3.35
C GLY A 41 10.16 -5.33 2.24
N LEU A 42 10.48 -4.20 1.61
CA LEU A 42 11.63 -4.15 0.70
C LEU A 42 12.88 -3.73 1.47
N VAL A 43 13.99 -4.42 1.26
CA VAL A 43 15.29 -4.11 1.87
C VAL A 43 16.36 -3.97 0.79
N ALA A 44 17.34 -3.11 1.04
CA ALA A 44 18.51 -2.99 0.19
C ALA A 44 19.46 -4.18 0.45
N ALA A 45 19.70 -5.04 -0.54
CA ALA A 45 20.66 -6.14 -0.44
C ALA A 45 22.12 -5.64 -0.48
N SER A 46 22.34 -4.48 -1.09
CA SER A 46 23.61 -3.74 -1.07
C SER A 46 23.35 -2.24 -0.99
N GLU A 47 24.41 -1.43 -0.87
CA GLU A 47 24.29 0.02 -0.89
C GLU A 47 23.61 0.52 -2.18
N LEU A 48 22.64 1.42 -2.04
CA LEU A 48 21.93 2.07 -3.14
C LEU A 48 22.21 3.56 -3.10
N LYS A 49 22.68 4.13 -4.21
CA LYS A 49 22.87 5.58 -4.36
C LYS A 49 21.53 6.31 -4.42
N ALA A 50 21.55 7.64 -4.23
CA ALA A 50 20.38 8.48 -4.45
C ALA A 50 19.91 8.46 -5.92
N ASN A 51 18.58 8.49 -6.11
CA ASN A 51 17.91 8.40 -7.42
C ASN A 51 18.13 7.07 -8.17
N THR A 52 18.56 6.02 -7.47
CA THR A 52 18.60 4.67 -8.04
C THR A 52 17.18 4.17 -8.26
N LEU A 53 16.90 3.72 -9.49
CA LEU A 53 15.66 3.06 -9.87
C LEU A 53 15.64 1.63 -9.32
N VAL A 54 14.65 1.33 -8.47
CA VAL A 54 14.56 0.06 -7.74
C VAL A 54 13.53 -0.87 -8.37
N LEU A 55 12.31 -0.38 -8.56
CA LEU A 55 11.16 -1.17 -8.96
C LEU A 55 10.37 -0.41 -10.02
N VAL A 56 9.95 -1.09 -11.08
CA VAL A 56 8.95 -0.61 -12.02
C VAL A 56 7.82 -1.62 -12.11
N GLU A 57 6.58 -1.15 -12.04
CA GLU A 57 5.39 -1.99 -12.08
C GLU A 57 4.21 -1.24 -12.70
N ARG A 58 3.20 -2.01 -13.15
CA ARG A 58 1.92 -1.48 -13.59
C ARG A 58 0.80 -1.76 -12.60
N ARG A 59 -0.26 -0.97 -12.75
CA ARG A 59 -1.53 -1.20 -12.06
C ARG A 59 -2.06 -2.59 -12.35
N LEU A 60 -2.61 -3.22 -11.32
CA LEU A 60 -3.31 -4.49 -11.41
C LEU A 60 -4.82 -4.26 -11.62
N LEU A 61 -5.41 -5.01 -12.55
CA LEU A 61 -6.87 -5.05 -12.75
C LEU A 61 -7.55 -5.91 -11.69
N GLU A 62 -6.99 -7.08 -11.45
CA GLU A 62 -7.48 -8.02 -10.46
C GLU A 62 -6.58 -7.98 -9.23
N VAL A 63 -7.18 -8.11 -8.04
CA VAL A 63 -6.41 -8.34 -6.82
C VAL A 63 -5.95 -9.78 -6.88
N PRO A 64 -4.65 -10.05 -7.01
CA PRO A 64 -4.17 -11.41 -6.95
C PRO A 64 -4.54 -12.00 -5.60
N GLU A 65 -4.97 -13.25 -5.59
CA GLU A 65 -5.37 -13.97 -4.37
C GLU A 65 -4.28 -13.89 -3.29
N PHE A 66 -3.02 -13.88 -3.71
CA PHE A 66 -1.88 -13.73 -2.83
C PHE A 66 -1.78 -12.39 -2.09
N LEU A 67 -2.45 -11.32 -2.56
CA LEU A 67 -2.53 -10.09 -1.80
C LEU A 67 -3.57 -10.24 -0.67
N THR A 68 -4.62 -11.06 -0.78
CA THR A 68 -5.70 -11.08 0.24
C THR A 68 -5.23 -11.56 1.63
N PRO A 69 -5.75 -10.99 2.74
CA PRO A 69 -5.58 -11.60 4.06
C PRO A 69 -6.19 -12.99 4.01
N ARG A 70 -5.39 -13.98 4.41
CA ARG A 70 -5.71 -15.41 4.38
C ARG A 70 -6.44 -15.84 5.65
N SER A 71 -6.36 -15.03 6.69
CA SER A 71 -7.03 -15.28 7.95
C SER A 71 -7.44 -13.99 8.66
N SER A 72 -8.41 -14.14 9.55
CA SER A 72 -8.84 -13.12 10.50
C SER A 72 -7.72 -12.53 11.36
N SER A 73 -6.60 -13.23 11.55
CA SER A 73 -5.45 -12.72 12.31
C SER A 73 -4.66 -11.62 11.58
N GLU A 74 -4.82 -11.51 10.26
CA GLU A 74 -4.16 -10.51 9.41
C GLU A 74 -5.04 -9.26 9.21
N VAL A 75 -6.24 -9.23 9.79
CA VAL A 75 -7.15 -8.08 9.73
C VAL A 75 -6.60 -6.94 10.60
N PRO A 76 -6.46 -5.71 10.07
CA PRO A 76 -5.99 -4.59 10.86
C PRO A 76 -7.00 -4.27 11.97
N PHE A 77 -6.51 -3.76 13.11
CA PHE A 77 -7.39 -3.37 14.20
C PHE A 77 -8.40 -2.29 13.77
N CYS A 78 -7.97 -1.37 12.91
CA CYS A 78 -8.80 -0.31 12.35
C CYS A 78 -8.59 -0.20 10.84
N ASN A 79 -9.64 0.08 10.09
CA ASN A 79 -9.53 0.38 8.66
C ASN A 79 -10.57 1.43 8.28
N MET A 80 -10.10 2.55 7.73
CA MET A 80 -10.94 3.71 7.36
C MET A 80 -11.91 4.14 8.49
N GLY A 81 -11.48 4.05 9.74
CA GLY A 81 -12.27 4.39 10.93
C GLY A 81 -13.18 3.28 11.46
N VAL A 82 -13.26 2.14 10.79
CA VAL A 82 -14.01 0.98 11.27
C VAL A 82 -13.14 0.20 12.26
N PRO A 83 -13.54 0.04 13.54
CA PRO A 83 -12.75 -0.63 14.57
C PRO A 83 -12.87 -2.16 14.47
N LEU A 84 -12.33 -2.75 13.40
CA LEU A 84 -12.44 -4.18 13.08
C LEU A 84 -11.94 -5.12 14.19
N GLY A 85 -10.98 -4.67 15.01
CA GLY A 85 -10.44 -5.46 16.12
C GLY A 85 -11.43 -5.78 17.25
N ILE A 86 -12.63 -5.19 17.25
CA ILE A 86 -13.70 -5.56 18.19
C ILE A 86 -14.54 -6.75 17.70
N LEU A 87 -14.44 -7.07 16.41
CA LEU A 87 -15.21 -8.15 15.80
C LEU A 87 -14.50 -9.49 16.00
N PRO A 88 -15.21 -10.59 16.33
CA PRO A 88 -14.60 -11.91 16.46
C PRO A 88 -13.98 -12.37 15.15
N GLY A 89 -12.80 -13.01 15.22
CA GLY A 89 -12.10 -13.52 14.03
C GLY A 89 -12.97 -14.42 13.14
N ALA A 90 -13.77 -15.30 13.76
CA ALA A 90 -14.70 -16.19 13.05
C ALA A 90 -15.70 -15.45 12.14
N LEU A 91 -16.04 -14.20 12.44
CA LEU A 91 -16.92 -13.40 11.59
C LEU A 91 -16.25 -13.12 10.25
N PHE A 92 -14.95 -12.80 10.23
CA PHE A 92 -14.23 -12.53 8.98
C PHE A 92 -14.10 -13.78 8.11
N GLU A 93 -13.90 -14.95 8.72
CA GLU A 93 -13.85 -16.23 8.01
C GLU A 93 -15.19 -16.57 7.33
N MET A 94 -16.31 -16.11 7.89
CA MET A 94 -17.64 -16.26 7.27
C MET A 94 -17.86 -15.34 6.07
N PHE A 95 -17.05 -14.29 5.89
CA PHE A 95 -17.19 -13.30 4.82
C PHE A 95 -15.88 -13.05 4.06
N PRO A 96 -15.44 -13.99 3.20
CA PRO A 96 -14.22 -13.84 2.39
C PRO A 96 -14.20 -12.59 1.50
N SER A 97 -15.36 -12.13 1.05
CA SER A 97 -15.50 -10.90 0.28
C SER A 97 -15.15 -9.64 1.09
N LEU A 98 -15.40 -9.65 2.41
CA LEU A 98 -14.97 -8.58 3.30
C LEU A 98 -13.45 -8.60 3.47
N LEU A 99 -12.84 -9.78 3.66
CA LEU A 99 -11.37 -9.93 3.71
C LEU A 99 -10.71 -9.39 2.43
N ALA A 100 -11.27 -9.69 1.26
CA ALA A 100 -10.82 -9.12 -0.02
C ALA A 100 -10.98 -7.60 -0.07
N ALA A 101 -12.13 -7.07 0.37
CA ALA A 101 -12.38 -5.62 0.42
C ALA A 101 -11.39 -4.88 1.34
N LEU A 102 -11.10 -5.45 2.50
CA LEU A 102 -10.10 -4.96 3.44
C LEU A 102 -8.73 -4.88 2.76
N ARG A 103 -8.34 -5.92 2.02
CA ARG A 103 -7.06 -5.90 1.29
C ARG A 103 -6.99 -4.76 0.29
N VAL A 104 -8.01 -4.66 -0.56
CA VAL A 104 -8.09 -3.63 -1.60
C VAL A 104 -7.92 -2.28 -0.95
N SER A 105 -8.65 -2.01 0.13
CA SER A 105 -8.58 -0.71 0.83
C SER A 105 -7.20 -0.42 1.43
N GLN A 106 -6.52 -1.41 2.01
CA GLN A 106 -5.21 -1.22 2.65
C GLN A 106 -4.06 -1.06 1.64
N ASN A 107 -4.19 -1.61 0.44
CA ASN A 107 -3.12 -1.68 -0.57
C ASN A 107 -3.42 -0.83 -1.81
N SER A 108 -4.55 -0.13 -1.80
CA SER A 108 -4.88 0.85 -2.82
C SER A 108 -4.06 2.12 -2.61
N TYR A 109 -3.38 2.51 -3.66
CA TYR A 109 -2.74 3.80 -3.83
C TYR A 109 -3.69 4.76 -4.54
N ALA A 110 -3.79 6.01 -4.08
CA ALA A 110 -4.77 6.97 -4.60
C ALA A 110 -6.20 6.35 -4.61
N PRO A 111 -7.23 6.90 -5.28
CA PRO A 111 -8.53 6.24 -5.30
C PRO A 111 -8.48 4.97 -6.18
N LEU A 112 -8.18 3.84 -5.53
CA LEU A 112 -8.34 2.46 -6.02
C LEU A 112 -7.32 1.95 -7.04
N LEU A 113 -6.06 2.41 -6.98
CA LEU A 113 -4.99 1.85 -7.81
C LEU A 113 -4.19 0.82 -7.03
N MET A 114 -4.22 -0.44 -7.47
CA MET A 114 -3.44 -1.51 -6.86
C MET A 114 -2.22 -1.85 -7.70
N TYR A 115 -1.16 -2.25 -7.00
CA TYR A 115 0.12 -2.64 -7.57
C TYR A 115 0.60 -3.93 -6.89
N GLY A 116 1.52 -4.65 -7.54
CA GLY A 116 1.99 -5.93 -7.03
C GLY A 116 2.97 -5.75 -5.87
N LEU A 117 4.24 -5.59 -6.22
CA LEU A 117 5.33 -5.50 -5.24
C LEU A 117 5.36 -4.16 -4.52
N GLY A 118 4.85 -3.08 -5.12
CA GLY A 118 4.69 -1.81 -4.41
C GLY A 118 3.86 -1.96 -3.15
N SER A 119 2.95 -2.94 -3.08
CA SER A 119 2.10 -3.19 -1.90
C SER A 119 2.87 -3.72 -0.68
N VAL A 120 4.13 -4.14 -0.80
CA VAL A 120 4.98 -4.52 0.36
C VAL A 120 5.82 -3.38 0.90
N VAL A 121 5.81 -2.20 0.26
CA VAL A 121 6.70 -1.11 0.66
C VAL A 121 6.12 -0.43 1.89
N ASN A 122 6.79 -0.61 3.03
CA ASN A 122 6.32 -0.12 4.33
C ASN A 122 6.43 1.40 4.48
N HIS A 123 5.78 1.89 5.53
CA HIS A 123 5.71 3.31 5.82
C HIS A 123 6.87 3.82 6.68
N SER A 124 7.43 4.97 6.29
CA SER A 124 8.15 5.88 7.18
C SER A 124 7.68 7.32 6.97
N CYS A 125 7.51 8.09 8.06
CA CYS A 125 7.27 9.55 7.97
C CYS A 125 8.51 10.31 7.44
N ARG A 126 9.69 9.67 7.44
CA ARG A 126 10.91 10.13 6.78
C ARG A 126 11.37 9.04 5.79
N PRO A 127 10.70 8.92 4.64
CA PRO A 127 10.99 7.83 3.71
C PRO A 127 12.29 8.07 2.95
N ASN A 128 13.02 6.99 2.70
CA ASN A 128 14.23 6.95 1.88
C ASN A 128 13.94 6.63 0.41
N THR A 129 12.70 6.34 0.03
CA THR A 129 12.27 6.17 -1.38
C THR A 129 11.06 7.03 -1.74
N ARG A 130 10.78 7.13 -3.05
CA ARG A 130 9.65 7.86 -3.62
C ARG A 130 9.10 7.17 -4.86
N TRP A 131 7.81 7.37 -5.07
CA TRP A 131 7.14 6.94 -6.27
C TRP A 131 7.12 8.04 -7.33
N VAL A 132 7.32 7.64 -8.58
CA VAL A 132 7.05 8.42 -9.78
C VAL A 132 5.96 7.68 -10.54
N ASN A 133 4.91 8.40 -10.96
CA ASN A 133 3.76 7.81 -11.62
C ASN A 133 3.58 8.43 -13.01
N TRP A 134 3.10 7.61 -13.96
CA TRP A 134 2.69 8.03 -15.29
C TRP A 134 1.16 7.96 -15.45
N PRO A 135 0.57 8.74 -16.35
CA PRO A 135 -0.88 8.72 -16.60
C PRO A 135 -1.42 7.34 -17.02
N ASP A 136 -0.59 6.56 -17.70
CA ASP A 136 -0.92 5.22 -18.23
C ASP A 136 -0.88 4.11 -17.15
N GLY A 137 -0.59 4.46 -15.90
CA GLY A 137 -0.54 3.51 -14.79
C GLY A 137 0.82 2.88 -14.54
N LEU A 138 1.85 3.24 -15.31
CA LEU A 138 3.22 2.89 -14.96
C LEU A 138 3.62 3.60 -13.68
N ARG A 139 4.41 2.91 -12.86
CA ARG A 139 4.93 3.44 -11.61
C ARG A 139 6.35 2.96 -11.38
N ALA A 140 7.18 3.83 -10.83
CA ALA A 140 8.58 3.57 -10.53
C ALA A 140 8.95 3.98 -9.10
N LEU A 141 9.64 3.12 -8.36
CA LEU A 141 10.20 3.40 -7.05
C LEU A 141 11.67 3.80 -7.22
N LEU A 142 12.05 4.97 -6.71
CA LEU A 142 13.43 5.42 -6.70
C LEU A 142 13.86 5.83 -5.30
N THR A 143 15.14 5.62 -4.98
CA THR A 143 15.73 6.13 -3.75
C THR A 143 15.77 7.67 -3.76
N ARG A 144 15.55 8.26 -2.59
CA ARG A 144 15.63 9.72 -2.36
C ARG A 144 16.98 10.15 -1.81
N GLU A 145 17.73 9.20 -1.29
CA GLU A 145 19.01 9.34 -0.64
C GLU A 145 19.81 8.06 -0.81
N GLU A 146 21.05 8.06 -0.33
CA GLU A 146 21.81 6.83 -0.19
C GLU A 146 21.16 5.92 0.86
N VAL A 147 21.06 4.64 0.55
CA VAL A 147 20.46 3.62 1.42
C VAL A 147 21.51 2.55 1.69
N ALA A 148 21.78 2.27 2.96
CA ALA A 148 22.77 1.28 3.34
C ALA A 148 22.28 -0.15 3.08
N ALA A 149 23.22 -1.08 2.88
CA ALA A 149 22.89 -2.50 2.83
C ALA A 149 22.18 -2.95 4.12
N GLY A 150 21.09 -3.70 3.96
CA GLY A 150 20.20 -4.15 5.03
C GLY A 150 19.14 -3.14 5.47
N GLU A 151 19.18 -1.89 4.99
CA GLU A 151 18.18 -0.88 5.34
C GLU A 151 16.85 -1.11 4.58
N GLU A 152 15.73 -0.90 5.27
CA GLU A 152 14.40 -1.01 4.67
C GLU A 152 14.07 0.18 3.76
N LEU A 153 13.58 -0.12 2.56
CA LEU A 153 13.06 0.86 1.62
C LEU A 153 11.62 1.21 2.01
N THR A 154 11.38 2.49 2.30
CA THR A 154 10.11 2.98 2.84
C THR A 154 9.56 4.16 2.07
N ILE A 155 8.24 4.32 2.10
CA ILE A 155 7.48 5.42 1.48
C ILE A 155 6.60 6.14 2.51
N SER A 156 6.09 7.32 2.16
CA SER A 156 5.11 8.02 2.99
C SER A 156 3.69 7.63 2.59
N TYR A 157 2.94 7.05 3.53
CA TYR A 157 1.49 6.84 3.39
C TYR A 157 0.72 8.09 3.79
N SER A 158 1.28 8.89 4.70
CA SER A 158 0.67 10.15 5.12
C SER A 158 0.72 11.17 3.98
N GLY A 159 -0.44 11.71 3.62
CA GLY A 159 -0.57 12.81 2.66
C GLY A 159 -0.27 14.19 3.26
N SER A 160 0.04 14.26 4.55
CA SER A 160 0.21 15.51 5.31
C SER A 160 1.63 15.63 5.89
N PRO A 161 2.65 15.81 5.04
CA PRO A 161 3.99 16.05 5.52
C PRO A 161 4.02 17.36 6.34
N GLY A 162 4.82 17.40 7.42
CA GLY A 162 4.94 18.56 8.30
C GLY A 162 3.92 18.64 9.45
N GLN A 163 2.93 17.76 9.53
CA GLN A 163 2.04 17.68 10.71
C GLN A 163 2.76 17.11 11.94
N PRO A 164 2.32 17.37 13.18
CA PRO A 164 2.88 16.75 14.37
C PRO A 164 2.82 15.22 14.36
N ALA A 165 3.71 14.56 15.10
CA ALA A 165 3.81 13.09 15.14
C ALA A 165 2.49 12.41 15.51
N TRP A 166 1.80 12.91 16.55
CA TRP A 166 0.52 12.35 17.01
C TRP A 166 -0.56 12.40 15.93
N GLN A 167 -0.59 13.45 15.10
CA GLN A 167 -1.59 13.60 14.06
C GLN A 167 -1.34 12.65 12.90
N ARG A 168 -0.07 12.48 12.51
CA ARG A 168 0.31 11.48 11.50
C ARG A 168 0.02 10.06 12.00
N GLN A 169 0.34 9.76 13.26
CA GLN A 169 0.04 8.47 13.89
C GLN A 169 -1.46 8.19 13.93
N LEU A 170 -2.28 9.19 14.29
CA LEU A 170 -3.74 9.06 14.29
C LEU A 170 -4.30 8.83 12.88
N ASP A 171 -3.84 9.57 11.87
CA ASP A 171 -4.25 9.38 10.47
C ASP A 171 -3.90 7.97 9.97
N LEU A 172 -2.69 7.49 10.27
CA LEU A 172 -2.25 6.15 9.90
C LEU A 172 -3.02 5.06 10.65
N PHE A 173 -3.29 5.26 11.94
CA PHE A 173 -4.10 4.33 12.72
C PHE A 173 -5.53 4.28 12.21
N TRP A 174 -6.12 5.44 11.90
CA TRP A 174 -7.48 5.53 11.38
C TRP A 174 -7.62 4.84 10.01
N ARG A 175 -6.64 5.03 9.12
CA ARG A 175 -6.67 4.48 7.76
C ARG A 175 -6.23 3.02 7.69
N TYR A 176 -5.13 2.68 8.36
CA TYR A 176 -4.43 1.41 8.17
C TYR A 176 -4.36 0.53 9.43
N GLY A 177 -4.73 1.05 10.59
CA GLY A 177 -4.82 0.29 11.84
C GLY A 177 -3.49 0.05 12.55
N PHE A 178 -2.41 0.73 12.17
CA PHE A 178 -1.12 0.63 12.84
C PHE A 178 -0.67 1.95 13.46
N TRP A 179 0.13 1.86 14.53
CA TRP A 179 0.74 3.01 15.18
C TRP A 179 2.18 3.19 14.70
N CYS A 180 2.48 4.26 13.97
CA CYS A 180 3.81 4.49 13.41
C CYS A 180 4.88 4.74 14.50
N ARG A 181 5.99 3.99 14.42
CA ARG A 181 7.15 4.10 15.33
C ARG A 181 8.45 4.47 14.63
N CYS A 182 8.38 5.01 13.41
CA CYS A 182 9.57 5.42 12.66
C CYS A 182 10.36 6.51 13.43
N SER A 183 11.62 6.72 13.06
CA SER A 183 12.51 7.69 13.72
C SER A 183 11.92 9.09 13.83
N ALA A 184 11.15 9.54 12.82
CA ALA A 184 10.48 10.84 12.82
C ALA A 184 9.23 10.93 13.73
N CYS A 185 8.69 9.81 14.20
CA CYS A 185 7.61 9.77 15.19
C CYS A 185 8.13 9.48 16.60
N SER A 186 9.25 8.76 16.71
CA SER A 186 9.91 8.45 17.98
C SER A 186 10.73 9.63 18.51
N ALA A 187 11.33 10.43 17.63
CA ALA A 187 11.83 11.74 17.99
C ALA A 187 10.65 12.71 18.06
N GLN A 188 10.42 13.37 19.19
CA GLN A 188 9.38 14.41 19.38
C GLN A 188 9.65 15.69 18.56
N SER A 189 10.26 15.60 17.38
CA SER A 189 10.65 16.76 16.58
C SER A 189 9.55 17.19 15.62
N VAL A 190 9.16 18.46 15.75
CA VAL A 190 8.23 19.18 14.87
C VAL A 190 8.92 19.62 13.56
N ALA A 191 10.16 19.21 13.32
CA ALA A 191 10.95 19.66 12.20
C ALA A 191 10.48 18.98 10.90
N GLY A 192 9.69 19.73 10.13
CA GLY A 192 9.16 19.32 8.83
C GLY A 192 10.24 18.72 7.92
N SER A 193 9.93 17.54 7.38
CA SER A 193 10.78 16.73 6.50
C SER A 193 10.93 17.29 5.07
N HIS A 194 10.87 18.62 4.91
CA HIS A 194 10.88 19.31 3.62
C HIS A 194 12.22 19.92 3.22
N LEU A 195 13.29 19.76 4.01
CA LEU A 195 14.61 20.16 3.55
C LEU A 195 14.95 19.35 2.29
N ARG A 196 14.95 20.04 1.14
CA ARG A 196 15.48 19.50 -0.12
C ARG A 196 16.90 19.02 0.19
N ARG A 197 17.08 17.70 0.16
CA ARG A 197 18.42 17.12 0.27
C ARG A 197 19.17 17.43 -1.04
N PRO A 198 20.48 17.74 -0.98
CA PRO A 198 21.30 17.93 -2.18
C PRO A 198 21.15 16.74 -3.14
N GLY A 199 21.05 16.99 -4.45
CA GLY A 199 20.91 15.92 -5.45
C GLY A 199 19.49 15.39 -5.68
N PHE A 200 18.46 16.02 -5.10
CA PHE A 200 17.06 15.67 -5.36
C PHE A 200 16.65 16.08 -6.79
N LEU A 201 16.54 15.10 -7.69
CA LEU A 201 15.93 15.30 -9.01
C LEU A 201 14.44 15.64 -8.86
N ASP A 202 13.91 16.52 -9.71
CA ASP A 202 12.47 16.72 -9.81
C ASP A 202 11.78 15.55 -10.53
N SER A 203 10.44 15.52 -10.50
CA SER A 203 9.66 14.43 -11.07
C SER A 203 9.88 14.24 -12.58
N ASP A 204 10.14 15.32 -13.33
CA ASP A 204 10.30 15.24 -14.78
C ASP A 204 11.68 14.72 -15.17
N ALA A 205 12.73 15.12 -14.45
CA ALA A 205 14.07 14.56 -14.58
C ALA A 205 14.07 13.06 -14.25
N LEU A 206 13.36 12.64 -13.19
CA LEU A 206 13.23 11.22 -12.85
C LEU A 206 12.47 10.44 -13.93
N ARG A 207 11.38 10.99 -14.47
CA ARG A 207 10.63 10.33 -15.54
C ARG A 207 11.54 10.07 -16.75
N LYS A 208 12.31 11.07 -17.17
CA LYS A 208 13.29 10.93 -18.25
C LYS A 208 14.34 9.85 -17.96
N GLN A 209 14.85 9.79 -16.73
CA GLN A 209 15.79 8.75 -16.32
C GLN A 209 15.15 7.36 -16.42
N VAL A 210 13.94 7.19 -15.87
CA VAL A 210 13.21 5.92 -15.90
C VAL A 210 12.90 5.50 -17.34
N ASP A 211 12.42 6.42 -18.18
CA ASP A 211 12.12 6.14 -19.58
C ASP A 211 13.38 5.66 -20.33
N SER A 212 14.53 6.30 -20.07
CA SER A 212 15.83 5.90 -20.65
C SER A 212 16.28 4.52 -20.16
N GLU A 213 16.16 4.22 -18.86
CA GLU A 213 16.53 2.92 -18.31
C GLU A 213 15.62 1.80 -18.83
N LEU A 214 14.31 2.07 -18.98
CA LEU A 214 13.35 1.12 -19.54
C LEU A 214 13.65 0.81 -20.99
N GLN A 215 13.91 1.84 -21.82
CA GLN A 215 14.33 1.64 -23.21
C GLN A 215 15.60 0.80 -23.31
N ALA A 216 16.61 1.09 -22.49
CA ALA A 216 17.87 0.34 -22.48
C ALA A 216 17.71 -1.12 -22.04
N SER A 217 16.77 -1.39 -21.13
CA SER A 217 16.50 -2.75 -20.63
C SER A 217 15.79 -3.66 -21.63
N GLY A 218 15.29 -3.11 -22.75
CA GLY A 218 14.48 -3.86 -23.71
C GLY A 218 13.13 -4.34 -23.16
N LEU A 219 12.75 -3.90 -21.95
CA LEU A 219 11.39 -4.02 -21.44
C LEU A 219 10.49 -3.18 -22.34
N GLN A 220 9.85 -3.81 -23.32
CA GLN A 220 8.74 -3.17 -24.02
C GLN A 220 7.76 -2.66 -22.98
N ALA A 221 7.26 -1.46 -23.21
CA ALA A 221 6.23 -0.85 -22.38
C ALA A 221 5.12 -1.89 -22.19
N LEU A 222 5.05 -2.46 -20.97
CA LEU A 222 3.93 -3.28 -20.52
C LEU A 222 2.63 -2.66 -21.06
N GLU A 223 1.66 -3.44 -21.51
CA GLU A 223 0.43 -2.84 -22.05
C GLU A 223 -0.24 -1.93 -21.01
N ALA A 224 -0.60 -0.72 -21.43
CA ALA A 224 -1.27 0.23 -20.56
C ALA A 224 -2.68 -0.28 -20.25
N VAL A 225 -3.02 -0.29 -18.97
CA VAL A 225 -4.38 -0.60 -18.52
C VAL A 225 -5.18 0.70 -18.39
N PRO A 226 -6.32 0.87 -19.08
CA PRO A 226 -7.18 2.03 -18.92
C PRO A 226 -7.58 2.28 -17.46
N LEU A 227 -7.49 3.53 -17.01
CA LEU A 227 -7.81 3.91 -15.61
C LEU A 227 -9.22 3.49 -15.20
N GLU A 228 -10.19 3.65 -16.10
CA GLU A 228 -11.59 3.37 -15.85
C GLU A 228 -11.85 1.87 -15.61
N GLU A 229 -11.18 0.98 -16.35
CA GLU A 229 -11.33 -0.46 -16.18
C GLU A 229 -10.77 -0.92 -14.83
N SER A 230 -9.59 -0.42 -14.45
CA SER A 230 -9.00 -0.68 -13.14
C SER A 230 -9.90 -0.15 -12.02
N TYR A 231 -10.41 1.08 -12.13
CA TYR A 231 -11.29 1.67 -11.14
C TYR A 231 -12.60 0.88 -10.98
N LYS A 232 -13.25 0.50 -12.08
CA LYS A 232 -14.48 -0.31 -12.05
C LYS A 232 -14.25 -1.67 -11.39
N ALA A 233 -13.15 -2.33 -11.72
CA ALA A 233 -12.79 -3.62 -11.13
C ALA A 233 -12.59 -3.50 -9.61
N GLN A 234 -11.84 -2.48 -9.16
CA GLN A 234 -11.51 -2.32 -7.74
C GLN A 234 -12.68 -1.79 -6.90
N LEU A 235 -13.52 -0.91 -7.46
CA LEU A 235 -14.68 -0.38 -6.75
C LEU A 235 -15.69 -1.48 -6.42
N LYS A 236 -15.89 -2.44 -7.33
CA LYS A 236 -16.76 -3.60 -7.09
C LYS A 236 -16.32 -4.40 -5.85
N ASN A 237 -15.02 -4.50 -5.61
CA ASN A 237 -14.45 -5.23 -4.48
C ASN A 237 -14.60 -4.50 -3.14
N LEU A 238 -14.88 -3.19 -3.14
CA LEU A 238 -15.07 -2.41 -1.91
C LEU A 238 -16.50 -2.41 -1.38
N LEU A 239 -17.47 -2.91 -2.15
CA LEU A 239 -18.87 -2.89 -1.77
C LEU A 239 -19.14 -3.51 -0.37
N PRO A 240 -18.54 -4.66 0.01
CA PRO A 240 -18.70 -5.21 1.36
C PRO A 240 -18.21 -4.27 2.48
N LEU A 241 -17.09 -3.56 2.25
CA LEU A 241 -16.53 -2.62 3.21
C LEU A 241 -17.42 -1.38 3.35
N VAL A 242 -17.97 -0.87 2.24
CA VAL A 242 -18.93 0.25 2.26
C VAL A 242 -20.19 -0.12 3.05
N TYR A 243 -20.73 -1.33 2.84
CA TYR A 243 -21.86 -1.81 3.62
C TYR A 243 -21.53 -1.92 5.11
N LEU A 244 -20.37 -2.48 5.46
CA LEU A 244 -19.93 -2.58 6.85
C LEU A 244 -19.79 -1.20 7.50
N GLN A 245 -19.14 -0.25 6.82
CA GLN A 245 -18.98 1.12 7.32
C GLN A 245 -20.35 1.81 7.49
N THR A 246 -21.24 1.67 6.52
CA THR A 246 -22.60 2.23 6.59
C THR A 246 -23.38 1.63 7.76
N PHE A 247 -23.30 0.32 7.95
CA PHE A 247 -23.96 -0.39 9.04
C PHE A 247 -23.44 0.06 10.42
N MET A 248 -22.12 0.11 10.59
CA MET A 248 -21.47 0.51 11.86
C MET A 248 -21.76 1.96 12.23
N VAL A 249 -22.00 2.85 11.25
CA VAL A 249 -22.35 4.25 11.48
C VAL A 249 -23.87 4.43 11.67
N ALA A 250 -24.69 3.81 10.83
CA ALA A 250 -26.13 4.06 10.78
C ALA A 250 -26.91 3.40 11.92
N LEU A 251 -26.54 2.18 12.35
CA LEU A 251 -27.29 1.47 13.38
C LEU A 251 -27.24 2.11 14.76
N PRO A 252 -26.09 2.58 15.26
CA PRO A 252 -26.05 3.32 16.52
C PRO A 252 -26.89 4.59 16.46
N ILE A 253 -26.90 5.30 15.32
CA ILE A 253 -27.72 6.50 15.12
C ILE A 253 -29.21 6.15 15.16
N LEU A 254 -29.63 5.09 14.45
CA LEU A 254 -31.01 4.60 14.49
C LEU A 254 -31.42 4.17 15.91
N GLY A 255 -30.55 3.48 16.65
CA GLY A 255 -30.79 3.10 18.04
C GLY A 255 -30.90 4.28 18.99
N LEU A 256 -30.09 5.33 18.79
CA LEU A 256 -30.19 6.57 19.57
C LEU A 256 -31.47 7.34 19.24
N LEU A 257 -31.90 7.37 17.96
CA LEU A 257 -33.14 8.02 17.55
C LEU A 257 -34.37 7.29 18.10
N THR A 258 -34.38 5.95 18.15
CA THR A 258 -35.48 5.18 18.74
C THR A 258 -35.54 5.34 20.26
N LEU A 259 -34.39 5.34 20.95
CA LEU A 259 -34.32 5.63 22.39
C LEU A 259 -34.78 7.06 22.71
N ALA A 260 -34.36 8.06 21.90
CA ALA A 260 -34.83 9.43 22.05
C ALA A 260 -36.35 9.53 21.82
N ALA A 261 -36.87 8.92 20.75
CA ALA A 261 -38.30 8.89 20.48
C ALA A 261 -39.11 8.22 21.61
N ALA A 262 -38.59 7.15 22.21
CA ALA A 262 -39.20 6.50 23.37
C ALA A 262 -39.18 7.39 24.62
N ALA A 263 -38.10 8.14 24.86
CA ALA A 263 -37.98 9.07 25.98
C ALA A 263 -38.88 10.32 25.86
N PHE A 264 -39.23 10.74 24.63
CA PHE A 264 -40.21 11.81 24.40
C PHE A 264 -41.67 11.35 24.40
N ALA A 265 -41.90 10.03 24.33
CA ALA A 265 -43.24 9.43 24.38
C ALA A 265 -43.70 9.08 25.81
N THR A 266 -42.83 9.23 26.80
CA THR A 266 -43.10 9.06 28.24
C THR A 266 -43.17 10.41 28.94
#